data_AF-A0A9W4T0N3-F1
#
_entry.id   AF-A0A9W4T0N3-F1
#
_cell.length_a   1.000
_cell.length_b   1.000
_cell.length_c   1.000
_cell.angle_alpha   90.00
_cell.angle_beta   90.00
_cell.angle_gamma   90.00
#
_symmetry.space_group_name_H-M   'P 1'
#
loop_
_entity.id
_entity.type
_entity.pdbx_description
1 polymer ?
#
loop_
_entity_poly.entity_id
_entity_poly.type
_entity_poly.pdbx_seq_one_letter_code
_entity_poly.pdbx_strand_id
1 'polypeptide(L)' 'EKKPIWQWFNEGDEINSSHYFAICNFCRQKFPGEPSKMVKHLIEKCIEIHQNERNNIKIF' A
#
# COMPACT_ATOMS: atom_id res chain seq x y z
N GLU A 1 11.87 -1.11 12.13
CA GLU A 1 12.07 -1.52 10.72
C GLU A 1 10.77 -1.30 9.95
N LYS A 2 10.82 -0.70 8.75
CA LYS A 2 9.61 -0.52 7.93
C LYS A 2 9.19 -1.87 7.35
N LYS A 3 7.90 -2.22 7.42
CA LYS A 3 7.39 -3.49 6.87
C LYS A 3 7.66 -3.58 5.36
N PRO A 4 7.88 -4.78 4.80
CA PRO A 4 8.16 -4.97 3.38
C PRO A 4 7.05 -4.43 2.48
N ILE A 5 5.81 -4.32 2.98
CA ILE A 5 4.70 -3.77 2.22
C ILE A 5 4.92 -2.34 1.72
N TRP A 6 5.71 -1.53 2.44
CA TRP A 6 5.99 -0.15 2.04
C TRP A 6 6.75 -0.04 0.70
N GLN A 7 7.31 -1.12 0.15
CA GLN A 7 7.91 -1.07 -1.19
C GLN A 7 6.89 -0.73 -2.31
N TRP A 8 5.61 -1.03 -2.09
CA TRP A 8 4.52 -0.76 -3.04
C TRP A 8 3.74 0.53 -2.71
N PHE A 9 4.18 1.28 -1.70
CA PHE A 9 3.50 2.47 -1.21
C PHE A 9 4.47 3.60 -0.91
N ASN A 10 4.11 4.81 -1.32
CA ASN A 10 4.79 6.01 -0.83
C ASN A 10 4.17 6.43 0.51
N GLU A 11 5.03 6.84 1.44
CA GLU A 11 4.60 7.53 2.65
C GLU A 11 4.07 8.91 2.26
N GLY A 12 2.80 9.14 2.57
CA GLY A 12 2.12 10.41 2.37
C GLY A 12 2.18 11.27 3.62
N ASP A 13 1.33 12.28 3.67
CA ASP A 13 1.26 13.20 4.80
C ASP A 13 1.02 12.49 6.14
N GLU A 14 1.45 13.14 7.21
CA GLU A 14 1.09 12.75 8.57
C GLU A 14 -0.43 12.94 8.77
N ILE A 15 -1.10 11.90 9.25
CA ILE A 15 -2.51 11.91 9.63
C ILE A 15 -2.64 12.49 11.05
N ASN A 16 -1.77 12.03 11.95
CA ASN A 16 -1.63 12.39 13.37
C ASN A 16 -0.22 11.98 13.82
N SER A 17 0.27 12.44 14.99
CA SER A 17 1.66 12.30 15.47
C SER A 17 2.31 10.90 15.46
N SER A 18 1.59 9.82 15.12
CA SER A 18 2.14 8.47 14.94
C SER A 18 1.62 7.72 13.70
N HIS A 19 0.79 8.35 12.86
CA HIS A 19 0.14 7.70 11.73
C HIS A 19 0.38 8.51 10.45
N TYR A 20 0.87 7.84 9.42
CA TYR A 20 1.09 8.43 8.10
C TYR A 20 0.10 7.86 7.10
N PHE A 21 -0.23 8.63 6.07
CA PHE A 21 -0.93 8.10 4.92
C PHE A 21 -0.01 7.19 4.10
N ALA A 22 -0.58 6.19 3.44
CA ALA A 22 0.07 5.40 2.40
C ALA A 22 -0.58 5.76 1.05
N ILE A 23 0.25 5.98 0.04
CA ILE A 23 -0.16 6.29 -1.32
C ILE A 23 0.25 5.11 -2.18
N CYS A 24 -0.73 4.45 -2.82
CA CYS A 24 -0.47 3.31 -3.69
C CYS A 24 0.39 3.74 -4.89
N ASN A 25 1.47 3.00 -5.19
CA ASN A 25 2.33 3.33 -6.33
C ASN A 25 1.64 3.09 -7.67
N PHE A 26 0.65 2.20 -7.71
CA PHE A 26 -0.07 1.79 -8.91
C PHE A 26 -1.24 2.74 -9.22
N CYS A 27 -2.21 2.86 -8.30
CA CYS A 27 -3.41 3.68 -8.54
C CYS A 27 -3.36 5.08 -7.93
N ARG A 28 -2.25 5.44 -7.27
CA ARG A 28 -2.07 6.73 -6.57
C ARG A 28 -3.13 7.02 -5.48
N GLN A 29 -3.94 6.05 -5.08
CA GLN A 29 -4.96 6.23 -4.06
C GLN A 29 -4.30 6.39 -2.67
N LYS A 30 -4.76 7.38 -1.92
CA LYS A 30 -4.29 7.70 -0.56
C LYS A 30 -5.21 7.09 0.49
N PHE A 31 -4.64 6.47 1.51
CA PHE A 31 -5.39 5.85 2.61
C PHE A 31 -4.50 5.71 3.86
N PRO A 32 -5.06 5.39 5.04
CA PRO A 32 -4.24 5.24 6.25
C PRO A 32 -3.16 4.18 6.08
N GLY A 33 -1.91 4.47 6.48
CA GLY A 33 -0.73 3.59 6.39
C GLY A 33 -0.78 2.39 7.34
N GLU A 34 -1.91 1.71 7.36
CA GLU A 34 -2.15 0.49 8.11
C GLU A 34 -1.80 -0.71 7.23
N PRO A 35 -0.85 -1.57 7.64
CA PRO A 35 -0.42 -2.70 6.82
C PRO A 35 -1.55 -3.58 6.34
N SER A 36 -2.55 -3.87 7.18
CA SER A 36 -3.70 -4.69 6.80
C SER A 36 -4.54 -4.05 5.68
N LYS A 37 -4.71 -2.72 5.70
CA LYS A 37 -5.41 -1.98 4.64
C LYS A 37 -4.58 -1.92 3.36
N MET A 38 -3.28 -1.72 3.50
CA MET A 38 -2.32 -1.73 2.38
C MET A 38 -2.35 -3.09 1.66
N VAL A 39 -2.27 -4.20 2.39
CA VAL A 39 -2.35 -5.58 1.83
C VAL A 39 -3.66 -5.76 1.09
N LYS A 40 -4.78 -5.46 1.79
CA LYS A 40 -6.13 -5.61 1.22
C LYS A 40 -6.30 -4.78 -0.05
N HIS A 41 -5.71 -3.59 -0.09
CA HIS A 41 -5.74 -2.76 -1.27
C HIS A 41 -5.00 -3.41 -2.44
N LEU A 42 -3.76 -3.87 -2.25
CA LEU A 42 -3.00 -4.54 -3.32
C LEU A 42 -3.71 -5.81 -3.84
N ILE A 43 -4.21 -6.64 -2.92
CA ILE A 43 -4.76 -7.98 -3.23
C ILE A 43 -6.21 -7.94 -3.70
N GLU A 44 -7.01 -6.96 -3.27
CA GLU A 44 -8.45 -6.96 -3.58
C GLU A 44 -8.90 -5.70 -4.32
N LYS A 45 -8.43 -4.50 -3.94
CA LYS A 45 -9.04 -3.23 -4.39
C LYS A 45 -8.33 -2.49 -5.50
N CYS A 46 -7.03 -2.70 -5.69
CA CYS A 46 -6.25 -1.93 -6.66
C CYS A 46 -6.45 -2.50 -8.06
N ILE A 47 -7.32 -1.84 -8.84
CA ILE A 47 -7.68 -2.23 -10.21
C ILE A 47 -6.51 -1.97 -11.19
N GLU A 48 -5.71 -0.95 -10.91
CA GLU A 48 -4.54 -0.56 -11.72
C GLU A 48 -3.35 -1.52 -11.58
N ILE A 49 -3.37 -2.44 -10.60
CA ILE A 49 -2.38 -3.51 -10.55
C ILE A 49 -2.77 -4.52 -11.61
N HIS A 50 -1.99 -4.59 -12.68
CA HIS A 50 -2.11 -5.66 -13.65
C HIS A 50 -2.09 -7.02 -12.92
N GLN A 51 -2.98 -7.93 -13.28
CA GLN A 51 -3.10 -9.24 -12.60
C GLN A 51 -1.77 -10.00 -12.49
N ASN A 52 -0.86 -9.77 -13.45
CA ASN A 52 0.48 -10.34 -13.45
C ASN A 52 1.39 -9.73 -12.36
N GLU A 53 1.29 -8.43 -12.10
CA GLU A 53 1.98 -7.74 -11.01
C GLU A 53 1.43 -8.22 -9.65
N ARG A 54 0.10 -8.42 -9.54
CA ARG A 54 -0.54 -8.88 -8.29
C ARG A 54 0.02 -10.22 -7.80
N ASN A 55 0.35 -11.14 -8.71
CA ASN A 55 0.96 -12.43 -8.38
C ASN A 55 2.43 -12.32 -7.95
N ASN A 56 3.11 -11.21 -8.29
CA ASN A 56 4.48 -10.93 -7.89
C ASN A 56 4.58 -10.21 -6.54
N ILE A 57 3.47 -9.68 -6.02
CA ILE A 57 3.41 -9.09 -4.68
C ILE A 57 3.42 -10.22 -3.64
N LYS A 58 4.62 -10.74 -3.33
CA LYS A 58 4.84 -11.68 -2.23
C LYS A 58 5.07 -10.88 -0.95
N ILE A 59 4.03 -10.72 -0.12
CA ILE A 59 4.08 -10.01 1.17
C ILE A 59 4.45 -10.96 2.33
N PHE A 60 5.20 -12.03 2.04
CA PHE A 60 5.57 -13.08 2.99
C PHE A 60 7.09 -13.17 3.09
#